data_AF-A0A915ZGJ9-F1
#
_entry.id   AF-A0A915ZGJ9-F1
#
_cell.length_a   1.000
_cell.length_b   1.000
_cell.length_c   1.000
_cell.angle_alpha   90.00
_cell.angle_beta   90.00
_cell.angle_gamma   90.00
#
_symmetry.space_group_name_H-M   'P 1'
#
loop_
_entity.id
_entity.type
_entity.pdbx_description
1 polymer ?
#
loop_
_entity_poly.entity_id
_entity_poly.type
_entity_poly.pdbx_seq_one_letter_code
_entity_poly.pdbx_strand_id
1 'polypeptide(L)'
;MLMSFHYLLHVADSIKDCGPCWVSWQYPMERLCGMLLPLVHSKLHPYVNLANNVMLMEKINYLSYISASKHIIKNNSRKNWPQHKVFSLENYDEELYFSSVIYSLDRRNELQKLIHFYSAILEISKEEIVSSIDNKCIKYGRMRTKDGHYVGSSWIKRDKISRNNYCVAVIISEDKELFGKIIFYLVHKHLGESRMLAYIHWSNKIINDQLDIKYFQGKSSKYGFIDISDIDRCVGFIELNNKIYIFDKENQVVCN
;
A
#
# COMPACT_ATOMS: atom_id res chain seq x y z
N MET A 1 -2.51 -15.39 -14.73
CA MET A 1 -2.85 -16.17 -15.93
C MET A 1 -3.26 -17.60 -15.57
N LEU A 2 -2.46 -18.31 -14.76
CA LEU A 2 -2.74 -19.69 -14.32
C LEU A 2 -4.16 -19.90 -13.73
N MET A 3 -4.62 -19.00 -12.86
CA MET A 3 -5.94 -19.14 -12.21
C MET A 3 -7.11 -19.15 -13.19
N SER A 4 -7.05 -18.37 -14.27
CA SER A 4 -8.13 -18.31 -15.26
C SER A 4 -8.22 -19.59 -16.09
N PHE A 5 -7.07 -20.19 -16.43
CA PHE A 5 -7.01 -21.45 -17.15
C PHE A 5 -7.39 -22.65 -16.28
N HIS A 6 -6.98 -22.66 -15.01
CA HIS A 6 -7.41 -23.67 -14.04
C HIS A 6 -8.94 -23.70 -13.87
N TYR A 7 -9.57 -22.52 -13.72
CA TYR A 7 -11.03 -22.41 -13.67
C TYR A 7 -11.71 -22.88 -14.97
N LEU A 8 -11.08 -22.66 -16.12
CA LEU A 8 -11.56 -23.12 -17.43
C LEU A 8 -11.54 -24.66 -17.58
N LEU A 9 -10.62 -25.34 -16.91
CA LEU A 9 -10.56 -26.79 -16.89
C LEU A 9 -11.68 -27.39 -16.02
N HIS A 10 -12.05 -26.71 -14.94
CA HIS A 10 -13.08 -27.15 -14.00
C HIS A 10 -14.50 -26.67 -14.34
N VAL A 11 -14.73 -26.19 -15.57
CA VAL A 11 -16.04 -25.66 -16.00
C VAL A 11 -17.10 -26.76 -16.01
N ALA A 12 -16.73 -27.94 -16.50
CA ALA A 12 -17.64 -29.09 -16.53
C ALA A 12 -18.04 -29.52 -15.11
N ASP A 13 -17.08 -29.54 -14.18
CA ASP A 13 -17.32 -29.86 -12.78
C ASP A 13 -18.18 -28.77 -12.11
N SER A 14 -17.85 -27.50 -12.35
CA SER A 14 -18.60 -26.35 -11.85
C SER A 14 -20.05 -26.29 -12.37
N ILE A 15 -20.31 -26.77 -13.58
CA ILE A 15 -21.68 -26.88 -14.12
C ILE A 15 -22.46 -28.00 -13.42
N LYS A 16 -21.81 -29.12 -13.11
CA LYS A 16 -22.44 -30.22 -12.38
C LYS A 16 -22.75 -29.85 -10.93
N ASP A 17 -21.83 -29.15 -10.27
CA ASP A 17 -21.90 -28.88 -8.84
C ASP A 17 -22.69 -27.61 -8.51
N CYS A 18 -22.62 -26.58 -9.37
CA CYS A 18 -23.20 -25.25 -9.09
C CYS A 18 -24.36 -24.85 -10.01
N GLY A 19 -24.75 -25.71 -10.96
CA GLY A 19 -25.86 -25.45 -11.87
C GLY A 19 -25.46 -24.64 -13.12
N PRO A 20 -26.40 -23.91 -13.74
CA PRO A 20 -26.25 -23.46 -15.13
C PRO A 20 -25.00 -22.59 -15.37
N CYS A 21 -24.33 -22.89 -16.49
CA CYS A 21 -23.02 -22.36 -16.90
C CYS A 21 -22.87 -20.83 -16.83
N TRP A 22 -23.96 -20.08 -16.99
CA TRP A 22 -23.91 -18.61 -16.97
C TRP A 22 -23.53 -18.02 -15.60
N VAL A 23 -23.76 -18.74 -14.49
CA VAL A 23 -23.40 -18.25 -13.14
C VAL A 23 -21.93 -18.53 -12.81
N SER A 24 -21.42 -19.69 -13.21
CA SER A 24 -20.06 -20.15 -12.88
C SER A 24 -18.99 -19.72 -13.89
N TRP A 25 -19.35 -19.57 -15.17
CA TRP A 25 -18.38 -19.30 -16.24
C TRP A 25 -18.21 -17.82 -16.59
N GLN A 26 -19.18 -16.99 -16.25
CA GLN A 26 -19.16 -15.56 -16.59
C GLN A 26 -17.93 -14.85 -16.02
N TYR A 27 -17.64 -15.05 -14.73
CA TYR A 27 -16.52 -14.36 -14.08
C TYR A 27 -15.13 -14.78 -14.60
N PRO A 28 -14.82 -16.09 -14.77
CA PRO A 28 -13.58 -16.52 -15.43
C PRO A 28 -13.44 -15.95 -16.85
N MET A 29 -14.55 -15.93 -17.61
CA MET A 29 -14.54 -15.41 -18.98
C MET A 29 -14.35 -13.91 -19.06
N GLU A 30 -15.01 -13.13 -18.20
CA GLU A 30 -14.80 -11.68 -18.14
C GLU A 30 -13.34 -11.34 -17.82
N ARG A 31 -12.71 -12.08 -16.88
CA ARG A 31 -11.30 -11.89 -16.56
C ARG A 31 -10.39 -12.29 -17.73
N LEU A 32 -10.67 -13.39 -18.43
CA LEU A 32 -9.90 -13.81 -19.60
C LEU A 32 -10.03 -12.77 -20.73
N CYS A 33 -11.23 -12.34 -21.05
CA CYS A 33 -11.49 -11.30 -22.04
C CYS A 33 -10.80 -9.99 -21.64
N GLY A 34 -10.85 -9.60 -20.37
CA GLY A 34 -10.13 -8.43 -19.85
C GLY A 34 -8.61 -8.52 -20.01
N MET A 35 -8.04 -9.72 -20.01
CA MET A 35 -6.61 -9.95 -20.30
C MET A 35 -6.29 -9.93 -21.79
N LEU A 36 -7.19 -10.42 -22.65
CA LEU A 36 -6.97 -10.51 -24.09
C LEU A 36 -7.28 -9.21 -24.83
N LEU A 37 -8.28 -8.44 -24.37
CA LEU A 37 -8.71 -7.18 -25.00
C LEU A 37 -7.55 -6.17 -25.22
N PRO A 38 -6.65 -5.93 -24.23
CA PRO A 38 -5.51 -5.03 -24.43
C PRO A 38 -4.51 -5.51 -25.49
N LEU A 39 -4.50 -6.80 -25.83
CA LEU A 39 -3.59 -7.38 -26.82
C LEU A 39 -4.10 -7.22 -28.26
N VAL A 40 -5.32 -6.72 -28.47
CA VAL A 40 -5.88 -6.49 -29.81
C VAL A 40 -5.64 -5.04 -30.21
N HIS A 41 -4.51 -4.77 -30.86
CA HIS A 41 -4.14 -3.42 -31.31
C HIS A 41 -4.61 -3.14 -32.75
N SER A 42 -4.75 -4.17 -33.58
CA SER A 42 -5.20 -4.03 -34.98
C SER A 42 -6.72 -4.18 -35.09
N LYS A 43 -7.37 -3.21 -35.75
CA LYS A 43 -8.80 -3.27 -36.09
C LYS A 43 -9.09 -4.05 -37.37
N LEU A 44 -8.13 -4.11 -38.30
CA LEU A 44 -8.31 -4.76 -39.61
C LEU A 44 -8.15 -6.28 -39.52
N HIS A 45 -7.16 -6.76 -38.76
CA HIS A 45 -6.89 -8.19 -38.55
C HIS A 45 -6.73 -8.51 -37.07
N PRO A 46 -7.82 -8.43 -36.28
CA PRO A 46 -7.77 -8.54 -34.82
C PRO A 46 -7.29 -9.91 -34.35
N TYR A 47 -7.74 -11.00 -34.99
CA TYR A 47 -7.40 -12.36 -34.58
C TYR A 47 -5.92 -12.71 -34.81
N VAL A 48 -5.37 -12.31 -35.96
CA VAL A 48 -3.95 -12.52 -36.29
C VAL A 48 -3.06 -11.71 -35.34
N ASN A 49 -3.45 -10.47 -35.06
CA ASN A 49 -2.74 -9.60 -34.14
C ASN A 49 -2.76 -10.16 -32.71
N LEU A 50 -3.93 -10.62 -32.24
CA LEU A 50 -4.09 -11.26 -30.94
C LEU A 50 -3.19 -12.50 -30.83
N ALA A 51 -3.25 -13.41 -31.80
CA ALA A 51 -2.45 -14.63 -31.81
C ALA A 51 -0.94 -14.32 -31.75
N ASN A 52 -0.48 -13.35 -32.53
CA ASN A 52 0.92 -12.92 -32.53
C ASN A 52 1.33 -12.31 -31.17
N ASN A 53 0.47 -11.49 -30.56
CA ASN A 53 0.75 -10.86 -29.27
C ASN A 53 0.74 -11.86 -28.11
N VAL A 54 -0.18 -12.83 -28.13
CA VAL A 54 -0.19 -13.96 -27.18
C VAL A 54 1.10 -14.77 -27.34
N MET A 55 1.48 -15.11 -28.57
CA MET A 55 2.72 -15.86 -28.84
C MET A 55 3.97 -15.08 -28.43
N LEU A 56 3.99 -13.76 -28.60
CA LEU A 56 5.09 -12.90 -28.14
C LEU A 56 5.19 -12.86 -26.62
N MET A 57 4.07 -12.69 -25.92
CA MET A 57 4.01 -12.72 -24.45
C MET A 57 4.49 -14.05 -23.88
N GLU A 58 4.07 -15.16 -24.48
CA GLU A 58 4.55 -16.49 -24.10
C GLU A 58 6.06 -16.62 -24.31
N LYS A 59 6.58 -16.21 -25.47
CA LYS A 59 8.04 -16.22 -25.72
C LYS A 59 8.80 -15.41 -24.67
N ILE A 60 8.32 -14.22 -24.30
CA ILE A 60 8.91 -13.39 -23.24
C ILE A 60 8.86 -14.10 -21.88
N ASN A 61 7.74 -14.74 -21.55
CA ASN A 61 7.63 -15.54 -20.32
C ASN A 61 8.66 -16.68 -20.31
N TYR A 62 8.83 -17.40 -21.41
CA TYR A 62 9.84 -18.46 -21.54
C TYR A 62 11.29 -17.93 -21.41
N LEU A 63 11.57 -16.71 -21.87
CA LEU A 63 12.88 -16.09 -21.69
C LEU A 63 13.26 -15.94 -20.20
N SER A 64 12.30 -15.82 -19.28
CA SER A 64 12.61 -15.75 -17.84
C SER A 64 13.21 -17.04 -17.27
N TYR A 65 12.94 -18.19 -17.92
CA TYR A 65 13.42 -19.51 -17.51
C TYR A 65 14.79 -19.88 -18.11
N ILE A 66 15.22 -19.20 -19.18
CA ILE A 66 16.53 -19.40 -19.79
C ILE A 66 17.59 -18.71 -18.92
N SER A 67 18.60 -19.46 -18.46
CA SER A 67 19.64 -18.95 -17.56
C SER A 67 20.45 -17.80 -18.15
N ALA A 68 20.73 -17.82 -19.45
CA ALA A 68 21.49 -16.80 -20.17
C ALA A 68 20.76 -15.44 -20.28
N SER A 69 19.43 -15.46 -20.45
CA SER A 69 18.60 -14.24 -20.55
C SER A 69 18.26 -13.63 -19.19
N LYS A 70 18.58 -14.31 -18.08
CA LYS A 70 18.45 -13.71 -16.74
C LYS A 70 19.22 -12.40 -16.64
N HIS A 71 20.32 -12.19 -17.36
CA HIS A 71 21.05 -10.90 -17.35
C HIS A 71 20.38 -9.79 -18.17
N ILE A 72 19.61 -10.16 -19.21
CA ILE A 72 18.84 -9.22 -20.04
C ILE A 72 17.55 -8.81 -19.32
N ILE A 73 16.96 -9.75 -18.58
CA ILE A 73 15.71 -9.56 -17.83
C ILE A 73 15.99 -9.09 -16.38
N LYS A 74 17.21 -9.22 -15.86
CA LYS A 74 17.50 -8.85 -14.47
C LYS A 74 17.63 -7.36 -14.26
N ASN A 75 16.83 -6.99 -13.27
CA ASN A 75 16.94 -5.84 -12.39
C ASN A 75 16.70 -4.55 -13.15
N ASN A 76 15.46 -4.05 -13.03
CA ASN A 76 15.30 -2.61 -12.82
C ASN A 76 16.36 -2.25 -11.78
N SER A 77 17.48 -1.66 -12.22
CA SER A 77 18.36 -0.94 -11.32
C SER A 77 17.43 -0.05 -10.49
N ARG A 78 17.68 0.04 -9.17
CA ARG A 78 16.92 0.95 -8.32
C ARG A 78 16.82 2.26 -9.10
N LYS A 79 15.59 2.64 -9.47
CA LYS A 79 15.41 3.80 -10.34
C LYS A 79 16.02 4.98 -9.59
N ASN A 80 17.12 5.52 -10.08
CA ASN A 80 17.72 6.71 -9.50
C ASN A 80 16.82 7.89 -9.82
N TRP A 81 15.94 8.19 -8.87
CA TRP A 81 15.10 9.37 -8.94
C TRP A 81 15.89 10.56 -8.43
N PRO A 82 15.70 11.75 -9.02
CA PRO A 82 16.28 12.94 -8.45
C PRO A 82 15.69 13.20 -7.06
N GLN A 83 16.51 13.70 -6.13
CA GLN A 83 16.20 13.82 -4.70
C GLN A 83 14.97 14.69 -4.37
N HIS A 84 14.57 15.56 -5.31
CA HIS A 84 13.35 16.37 -5.20
C HIS A 84 12.06 15.60 -5.52
N LYS A 85 12.15 14.39 -6.10
CA LYS A 85 11.00 13.52 -6.41
C LYS A 85 10.87 12.36 -5.44
N VAL A 86 12.00 11.82 -5.00
CA VAL A 86 12.08 10.72 -4.03
C VAL A 86 13.07 11.09 -2.96
N PHE A 87 12.64 10.96 -1.71
CA PHE A 87 13.47 11.16 -0.54
C PHE A 87 13.66 9.83 0.18
N SER A 88 14.91 9.48 0.46
CA SER A 88 15.30 8.31 1.24
C SER A 88 16.49 8.67 2.11
N LEU A 89 16.67 7.91 3.19
CA LEU A 89 17.80 8.01 4.11
C LEU A 89 18.48 6.65 4.17
N GLU A 90 19.79 6.61 4.38
CA GLU A 90 20.55 5.36 4.43
C GLU A 90 20.09 4.41 5.55
N ASN A 91 19.51 4.98 6.62
CA ASN A 91 19.03 4.23 7.78
C ASN A 91 17.61 3.67 7.60
N TYR A 92 16.98 3.90 6.45
CA TYR A 92 15.61 3.50 6.16
C TYR A 92 15.55 2.67 4.88
N ASP A 93 14.77 1.58 4.92
CA ASP A 93 14.44 0.82 3.71
C ASP A 93 13.30 1.47 2.91
N GLU A 94 12.54 2.36 3.55
CA GLU A 94 11.42 3.07 2.95
C GLU A 94 11.84 4.30 2.14
N GLU A 95 11.03 4.61 1.13
CA GLU A 95 11.24 5.75 0.24
C GLU A 95 9.98 6.63 0.21
N LEU A 96 10.13 7.95 0.31
CA LEU A 96 9.04 8.92 0.20
C LEU A 96 8.91 9.46 -1.21
N TYR A 97 7.68 9.53 -1.72
CA TYR A 97 7.34 9.91 -3.10
C TYR A 97 6.34 11.09 -3.14
N PHE A 98 6.26 11.73 -4.32
CA PHE A 98 5.42 12.88 -4.71
C PHE A 98 5.95 14.25 -4.26
N SER A 99 5.53 15.29 -5.00
CA SER A 99 6.01 16.67 -4.83
C SER A 99 5.95 17.12 -3.38
N SER A 100 7.15 17.31 -2.84
CA SER A 100 7.45 17.89 -1.54
C SER A 100 6.86 19.29 -1.42
N VAL A 101 6.04 19.53 -0.41
CA VAL A 101 5.58 20.88 -0.05
C VAL A 101 6.27 21.29 1.25
N ILE A 102 6.93 22.44 1.24
CA ILE A 102 7.44 23.05 2.47
C ILE A 102 6.24 23.38 3.34
N TYR A 103 6.26 22.86 4.56
CA TYR A 103 5.16 22.95 5.50
C TYR A 103 5.67 23.45 6.84
N SER A 104 4.87 24.26 7.52
CA SER A 104 5.10 24.62 8.90
C SER A 104 4.11 23.87 9.78
N LEU A 105 4.61 23.09 10.74
CA LEU A 105 3.79 22.34 11.68
C LEU A 105 2.83 23.26 12.45
N ASP A 106 1.59 22.82 12.63
CA ASP A 106 0.67 23.51 13.52
C ASP A 106 1.19 23.43 14.97
N ARG A 107 1.56 24.59 15.52
CA ARG A 107 2.13 24.70 16.86
C ARG A 107 1.22 24.16 17.96
N ARG A 108 -0.10 24.25 17.78
CA ARG A 108 -1.04 23.89 18.85
C ARG A 108 -1.24 22.37 18.93
N ASN A 109 -1.43 21.71 17.80
CA ASN A 109 -1.82 20.29 17.80
C ASN A 109 -0.73 19.35 17.28
N GLU A 110 -0.09 19.68 16.16
CA GLU A 110 0.86 18.77 15.52
C GLU A 110 2.20 18.81 16.24
N LEU A 111 2.72 20.00 16.55
CA LEU A 111 3.99 20.14 17.27
C LEU A 111 3.93 19.48 18.66
N GLN A 112 2.81 19.63 19.40
CA GLN A 112 2.63 18.97 20.69
C GLN A 112 2.65 17.44 20.58
N LYS A 113 2.04 16.88 19.52
CA LYS A 113 2.08 15.43 19.27
C LYS A 113 3.47 14.95 18.86
N LEU A 114 4.21 15.77 18.11
CA LEU A 114 5.58 15.47 17.73
C LEU A 114 6.51 15.46 18.95
N ILE A 115 6.37 16.44 19.84
CA ILE A 115 7.09 16.47 21.12
C ILE A 115 6.73 15.25 21.96
N HIS A 116 5.44 14.90 22.03
CA HIS A 116 5.00 13.71 22.76
C HIS A 116 5.62 12.42 22.20
N PHE A 117 5.68 12.28 20.88
CA PHE A 117 6.34 11.16 20.20
C PHE A 117 7.82 11.05 20.60
N TYR A 118 8.58 12.14 20.49
CA TYR A 118 10.00 12.13 20.87
C TYR A 118 10.21 11.89 22.37
N SER A 119 9.37 12.45 23.24
CA SER A 119 9.46 12.22 24.69
C SER A 119 9.17 10.77 25.09
N ALA A 120 8.50 10.00 24.24
CA ALA A 120 8.24 8.58 24.47
C ALA A 120 9.40 7.69 24.00
N ILE A 121 10.25 8.19 23.10
CA ILE A 121 11.36 7.44 22.50
C ILE A 121 12.71 7.82 23.13
N LEU A 122 12.88 9.09 23.47
CA LEU A 122 14.12 9.67 23.96
C LEU A 122 13.99 10.03 25.44
N GLU A 123 15.02 9.72 26.23
CA GLU A 123 15.12 10.12 27.64
C GLU A 123 15.63 11.57 27.79
N ILE A 124 15.02 12.50 27.06
CA ILE A 124 15.44 13.91 26.97
C ILE A 124 14.32 14.83 27.49
N SER A 125 14.70 15.99 28.04
CA SER A 125 13.75 17.01 28.50
C SER A 125 12.88 17.56 27.35
N LYS A 126 11.64 17.96 27.66
CA LYS A 126 10.73 18.50 26.64
C LYS A 126 11.24 19.82 26.04
N GLU A 127 11.91 20.62 26.86
CA GLU A 127 12.48 21.91 26.48
C GLU A 127 13.57 21.73 25.40
N GLU A 128 14.42 20.72 25.59
CA GLU A 128 15.50 20.39 24.65
C GLU A 128 14.94 19.83 23.33
N ILE A 129 13.88 19.01 23.39
CA ILE A 129 13.16 18.54 22.20
C ILE A 129 12.56 19.71 21.41
N VAL A 130 11.89 20.65 22.09
CA VAL A 130 11.29 21.83 21.44
C VAL A 130 12.36 22.69 20.77
N SER A 131 13.50 22.88 21.43
CA SER A 131 14.60 23.71 20.92
C SER A 131 15.28 23.13 19.68
N SER A 132 15.25 21.81 19.53
CA SER A 132 15.96 21.06 18.49
C SER A 132 15.10 20.71 17.27
N ILE A 133 13.78 20.89 17.35
CA ILE A 133 12.85 20.67 16.23
C ILE A 133 12.78 21.95 15.37
N ASP A 134 13.10 21.82 14.08
CA ASP A 134 12.79 22.88 13.12
C ASP A 134 11.28 22.92 12.86
N ASN A 135 10.70 24.13 12.91
CA ASN A 135 9.30 24.34 12.57
C ASN A 135 9.03 24.14 11.07
N LYS A 136 10.05 24.26 10.21
CA LYS A 136 9.94 24.00 8.78
C LYS A 136 10.25 22.54 8.48
N CYS A 137 9.30 21.88 7.85
CA CYS A 137 9.39 20.49 7.45
C CYS A 137 8.91 20.31 6.02
N ILE A 138 9.10 19.11 5.48
CA ILE A 138 8.69 18.78 4.12
C ILE A 138 7.61 17.71 4.19
N LYS A 139 6.45 17.99 3.60
CA LYS A 139 5.35 17.02 3.49
C LYS A 139 5.49 16.19 2.23
N TYR A 140 5.30 14.89 2.39
CA TYR A 140 5.20 13.90 1.34
C TYR A 140 3.84 13.22 1.39
N GLY A 141 3.41 12.69 0.26
CA GLY A 141 2.06 12.14 0.18
C GLY A 141 1.97 10.69 -0.25
N ARG A 142 3.08 10.05 -0.64
CA ARG A 142 3.16 8.59 -0.66
C ARG A 142 4.49 8.11 -0.09
N MET A 143 4.47 6.89 0.35
CA MET A 143 5.62 6.14 0.83
C MET A 143 5.66 4.81 0.08
N ARG A 144 6.85 4.27 -0.09
CA ARG A 144 7.09 2.90 -0.52
C ARG A 144 7.68 2.13 0.66
N THR A 145 7.05 1.03 1.04
CA THR A 145 7.51 0.14 2.11
C THR A 145 8.78 -0.61 1.70
N LYS A 146 9.47 -1.23 2.67
CA LYS A 146 10.60 -2.14 2.44
C LYS A 146 10.31 -3.24 1.40
N ASP A 147 9.08 -3.77 1.38
CA ASP A 147 8.64 -4.80 0.43
C ASP A 147 8.26 -4.24 -0.97
N GLY A 148 8.36 -2.93 -1.14
CA GLY A 148 8.11 -2.24 -2.41
C GLY A 148 6.65 -1.87 -2.65
N HIS A 149 5.77 -2.04 -1.68
CA HIS A 149 4.37 -1.61 -1.76
C HIS A 149 4.23 -0.11 -1.56
N TYR A 150 3.32 0.53 -2.31
CA TYR A 150 3.07 1.96 -2.16
C TYR A 150 1.90 2.22 -1.22
N VAL A 151 2.15 3.00 -0.17
CA VAL A 151 1.15 3.47 0.78
C VAL A 151 0.89 4.96 0.52
N GLY A 152 -0.36 5.30 0.23
CA GLY A 152 -0.77 6.69 0.04
C GLY A 152 -1.04 7.42 1.35
N SER A 153 -1.22 8.73 1.27
CA SER A 153 -1.75 9.54 2.37
C SER A 153 -3.09 10.15 1.98
N SER A 154 -3.92 10.44 2.97
CA SER A 154 -5.23 11.09 2.75
C SER A 154 -5.11 12.54 2.26
N TRP A 155 -3.95 13.17 2.45
CA TRP A 155 -3.64 14.50 1.95
C TRP A 155 -3.61 14.55 0.41
N ILE A 156 -3.14 13.50 -0.27
CA ILE A 156 -3.23 13.40 -1.73
C ILE A 156 -4.66 12.93 -2.10
N LYS A 157 -5.60 13.87 -2.12
CA LYS A 157 -6.88 13.67 -2.82
C LYS A 157 -6.63 13.75 -4.33
N ARG A 158 -6.58 12.61 -5.00
CA ARG A 158 -6.78 12.52 -6.45
C ARG A 158 -8.20 12.07 -6.73
N ASP A 159 -8.64 12.21 -7.98
CA ASP A 159 -9.97 11.81 -8.45
C ASP A 159 -10.47 10.52 -7.81
N LYS A 160 -11.79 10.45 -7.58
CA LYS A 160 -12.52 9.34 -6.94
C LYS A 160 -12.17 7.94 -7.46
N ILE A 161 -11.54 7.85 -8.64
CA ILE A 161 -11.20 6.63 -9.34
C ILE A 161 -9.84 6.04 -8.88
N SER A 162 -8.94 6.85 -8.30
CA SER A 162 -7.63 6.36 -7.87
C SER A 162 -7.72 5.54 -6.58
N ARG A 163 -7.37 4.24 -6.66
CA ARG A 163 -7.28 3.31 -5.52
C ARG A 163 -6.03 3.63 -4.67
N ASN A 164 -6.04 4.76 -3.96
CA ASN A 164 -5.00 5.06 -2.97
C ASN A 164 -5.41 4.43 -1.64
N ASN A 165 -4.73 3.34 -1.26
CA ASN A 165 -4.82 2.81 0.10
C ASN A 165 -3.95 3.70 1.00
N TYR A 166 -4.58 4.28 2.01
CA TYR A 166 -3.92 5.10 3.04
C TYR A 166 -4.19 4.55 4.44
N CYS A 167 -4.86 3.41 4.56
CA CYS A 167 -5.03 2.72 5.83
C CYS A 167 -3.92 1.69 5.98
N VAL A 168 -3.36 1.60 7.18
CA VAL A 168 -2.18 0.76 7.46
C VAL A 168 -2.36 -0.01 8.75
N ALA A 169 -1.68 -1.16 8.82
CA ALA A 169 -1.32 -1.81 10.06
C ALA A 169 0.07 -1.31 10.50
N VAL A 170 0.21 -1.02 11.79
CA VAL A 170 1.43 -0.52 12.41
C VAL A 170 1.80 -1.48 13.53
N ILE A 171 3.05 -1.93 13.55
CA ILE A 171 3.58 -2.83 14.57
C ILE A 171 4.51 -2.01 15.46
N ILE A 172 4.06 -1.72 16.68
CA ILE A 172 4.85 -0.91 17.64
C ILE A 172 5.76 -1.82 18.48
N SER A 173 5.35 -3.06 18.70
CA SER A 173 6.10 -4.10 19.43
C SER A 173 5.61 -5.47 18.97
N GLU A 174 6.37 -6.53 19.23
CA GLU A 174 6.12 -7.89 18.72
C GLU A 174 4.66 -8.38 18.89
N ASP A 175 3.97 -7.93 19.94
CA ASP A 175 2.58 -8.34 20.24
C ASP A 175 1.49 -7.28 19.99
N LYS A 176 1.84 -6.07 19.52
CA LYS A 176 0.89 -4.95 19.45
C LYS A 176 0.76 -4.36 18.07
N GLU A 177 -0.19 -4.91 17.35
CA GLU A 177 -0.69 -4.38 16.09
C GLU A 177 -1.77 -3.32 16.32
N LEU A 178 -1.58 -2.15 15.73
CA LEU A 178 -2.56 -1.07 15.68
C LEU A 178 -2.90 -0.73 14.24
N PHE A 179 -4.05 -0.09 14.04
CA PHE A 179 -4.52 0.28 12.72
C PHE A 179 -4.84 1.76 12.66
N GLY A 180 -4.62 2.37 11.51
CA GLY A 180 -4.92 3.78 11.33
C GLY A 180 -4.87 4.22 9.88
N LYS A 181 -5.26 5.47 9.70
CA LYS A 181 -5.28 6.17 8.41
C LYS A 181 -4.14 7.18 8.37
N ILE A 182 -3.26 7.06 7.39
CA ILE A 182 -2.18 8.01 7.15
C ILE A 182 -2.76 9.31 6.62
N ILE A 183 -2.48 10.41 7.33
CA ILE A 183 -2.89 11.74 6.94
C ILE A 183 -1.88 12.34 5.97
N PHE A 184 -0.61 12.38 6.36
CA PHE A 184 0.52 12.79 5.52
C PHE A 184 1.83 12.18 6.06
N TYR A 185 2.87 12.20 5.22
CA TYR A 185 4.24 11.88 5.62
C TYR A 185 5.04 13.15 5.79
N LEU A 186 6.05 13.12 6.64
CA LEU A 186 6.84 14.27 7.03
C LEU A 186 8.32 13.92 7.08
N VAL A 187 9.14 14.81 6.52
CA VAL A 187 10.58 14.85 6.80
C VAL A 187 10.88 16.12 7.57
N HIS A 188 11.54 15.99 8.70
CA HIS A 188 12.05 17.13 9.45
C HIS A 188 13.41 16.81 10.06
N LYS A 189 14.08 17.85 10.56
CA LYS A 189 15.32 17.71 11.30
C LYS A 189 15.05 17.72 12.80
N HIS A 190 15.76 16.86 13.52
CA HIS A 190 15.81 16.81 14.97
C HIS A 190 17.24 16.50 15.40
N LEU A 191 17.82 17.32 16.28
CA LEU A 191 19.22 17.21 16.71
C LEU A 191 20.23 17.18 15.55
N GLY A 192 19.91 17.83 14.42
CA GLY A 192 20.75 17.86 13.23
C GLY A 192 20.55 16.68 12.27
N GLU A 193 19.86 15.63 12.68
CA GLU A 193 19.55 14.46 11.84
C GLU A 193 18.18 14.60 11.17
N SER A 194 18.07 14.12 9.93
CA SER A 194 16.79 14.02 9.23
C SER A 194 16.05 12.77 9.69
N ARG A 195 14.75 12.89 9.99
CA ARG A 195 13.87 11.77 10.35
C ARG A 195 12.67 11.74 9.42
N MET A 196 12.16 10.54 9.14
CA MET A 196 10.96 10.34 8.33
C MET A 196 9.83 9.80 9.20
N LEU A 197 8.75 10.57 9.30
CA LEU A 197 7.60 10.24 10.16
C LEU A 197 6.31 10.21 9.36
N ALA A 198 5.32 9.49 9.87
CA ALA A 198 3.95 9.53 9.37
C ALA A 198 3.01 10.12 10.42
N TYR A 199 2.15 11.05 10.00
CA TYR A 199 1.07 11.55 10.85
C TYR A 199 -0.17 10.68 10.61
N ILE A 200 -0.60 9.97 11.64
CA ILE A 200 -1.62 8.94 11.56
C ILE A 200 -2.84 9.29 12.41
N HIS A 201 -4.03 8.98 11.86
CA HIS A 201 -5.30 8.97 12.56
C HIS A 201 -5.62 7.54 12.98
N TRP A 202 -5.57 7.26 14.27
CA TRP A 202 -5.71 5.91 14.80
C TRP A 202 -7.16 5.41 14.73
N SER A 203 -7.33 4.10 14.60
CA SER A 203 -8.63 3.45 14.82
C SER A 203 -8.99 3.44 16.30
N ASN A 204 -10.26 3.21 16.59
CA ASN A 204 -10.68 2.87 17.94
C ASN A 204 -10.26 1.43 18.29
N LYS A 205 -10.61 0.99 19.51
CA LYS A 205 -10.35 -0.38 19.97
C LYS A 205 -10.90 -1.39 18.96
N ILE A 206 -10.04 -2.32 18.54
CA ILE A 206 -10.38 -3.38 17.62
C ILE A 206 -11.19 -4.46 18.35
N ILE A 207 -12.20 -4.98 17.67
CA ILE A 207 -13.10 -6.03 18.13
C ILE A 207 -13.12 -7.09 17.02
N ASN A 208 -13.16 -8.38 17.41
CA ASN A 208 -13.39 -9.47 16.47
C ASN A 208 -14.87 -9.81 16.42
N ASP A 209 -15.40 -10.05 15.22
CA ASP A 209 -16.75 -10.60 15.07
C ASP A 209 -16.76 -12.13 15.25
N GLN A 210 -17.94 -12.75 15.17
CA GLN A 210 -18.11 -14.22 15.27
C GLN A 210 -17.31 -15.03 14.22
N LEU A 211 -16.88 -14.38 13.15
CA LEU A 211 -16.06 -14.94 12.07
C LEU A 211 -14.57 -14.55 12.19
N ASP A 212 -14.13 -14.06 13.36
CA ASP A 212 -12.78 -13.55 13.64
C ASP A 212 -12.32 -12.38 12.74
N ILE A 213 -13.28 -11.68 12.12
CA ILE A 213 -13.00 -10.49 11.32
C ILE A 213 -12.81 -9.29 12.26
N LYS A 214 -11.66 -8.61 12.15
CA LYS A 214 -11.32 -7.40 12.89
C LYS A 214 -12.17 -6.20 12.41
N TYR A 215 -12.82 -5.50 13.34
CA TYR A 215 -13.55 -4.26 13.08
C TYR A 215 -13.43 -3.26 14.23
N PHE A 216 -13.79 -2.01 13.99
CA PHE A 216 -13.95 -0.99 15.04
C PHE A 216 -15.18 -0.13 14.78
N GLN A 217 -15.66 0.57 15.80
CA GLN A 217 -16.83 1.45 15.71
C GLN A 217 -16.48 2.90 16.02
N GLY A 218 -17.17 3.81 15.32
CA GLY A 218 -17.01 5.25 15.48
C GLY A 218 -15.69 5.81 14.91
N LYS A 219 -15.60 7.13 14.91
CA LYS A 219 -14.38 7.86 14.52
C LYS A 219 -13.54 8.13 15.76
N SER A 220 -12.26 7.77 15.71
CA SER A 220 -11.35 8.13 16.80
C SER A 220 -11.05 9.62 16.79
N SER A 221 -10.76 10.19 17.96
CA SER A 221 -10.12 11.51 18.07
C SER A 221 -8.60 11.42 18.20
N LYS A 222 -8.03 10.21 18.20
CA LYS A 222 -6.61 9.96 18.44
C LYS A 222 -5.79 10.17 17.18
N TYR A 223 -4.87 11.12 17.23
CA TYR A 223 -3.86 11.34 16.21
C TYR A 223 -2.48 11.30 16.84
N GLY A 224 -1.48 10.86 16.09
CA GLY A 224 -0.10 10.83 16.56
C GLY A 224 0.89 10.81 15.41
N PHE A 225 2.17 10.92 15.76
CA PHE A 225 3.26 10.58 14.87
C PHE A 225 3.73 9.17 15.16
N ILE A 226 4.19 8.51 14.11
CA ILE A 226 4.89 7.22 14.15
C ILE A 226 6.13 7.32 13.27
N ASP A 227 7.11 6.50 13.56
CA ASP A 227 8.21 6.31 12.63
C ASP A 227 7.68 5.56 11.39
N ILE A 228 8.21 5.90 10.22
CA ILE A 228 7.80 5.25 8.97
C ILE A 228 8.12 3.76 8.98
N SER A 229 9.20 3.35 9.63
CA SER A 229 9.60 1.95 9.70
C SER A 229 8.65 1.09 10.55
N ASP A 230 7.81 1.69 11.39
CA ASP A 230 6.77 0.99 12.15
C ASP A 230 5.57 0.58 11.27
N ILE A 231 5.45 1.15 10.06
CA ILE A 231 4.39 0.82 9.11
C ILE A 231 4.72 -0.50 8.45
N ASP A 232 3.96 -1.53 8.81
CA ASP A 232 4.15 -2.87 8.28
C ASP A 232 3.54 -3.03 6.88
N ARG A 233 2.21 -2.84 6.78
CA ARG A 233 1.48 -3.11 5.52
C ARG A 233 0.22 -2.28 5.33
N CYS A 234 -0.25 -2.26 4.09
CA CYS A 234 -1.51 -1.62 3.70
C CYS A 234 -2.70 -2.50 4.08
N VAL A 235 -3.72 -1.90 4.71
CA VAL A 235 -5.01 -2.53 4.96
C VAL A 235 -6.14 -1.74 4.32
N GLY A 236 -7.29 -2.37 4.10
CA GLY A 236 -8.52 -1.74 3.62
C GLY A 236 -9.48 -1.49 4.77
N PHE A 237 -10.05 -0.28 4.85
CA PHE A 237 -11.15 0.01 5.76
C PHE A 237 -12.45 0.11 4.96
N ILE A 238 -13.47 -0.65 5.37
CA ILE A 238 -14.79 -0.63 4.74
C ILE A 238 -15.84 -0.37 5.81
N GLU A 239 -16.66 0.65 5.60
CA GLU A 239 -17.76 1.00 6.49
C GLU A 239 -19.03 0.22 6.11
N LEU A 240 -19.56 -0.56 7.04
CA LEU A 240 -20.81 -1.33 6.92
C LEU A 240 -21.60 -1.20 8.22
N ASN A 241 -22.83 -0.70 8.15
CA ASN A 241 -23.75 -0.60 9.30
C ASN A 241 -23.10 0.03 10.55
N ASN A 242 -22.42 1.18 10.38
CA ASN A 242 -21.73 1.92 11.45
C ASN A 242 -20.54 1.17 12.11
N LYS A 243 -20.10 0.06 11.51
CA LYS A 243 -18.86 -0.66 11.82
C LYS A 243 -17.87 -0.44 10.69
N ILE A 244 -16.59 -0.28 11.01
CA ILE A 244 -15.52 -0.22 10.02
C ILE A 244 -14.73 -1.52 10.13
N TYR A 245 -14.85 -2.36 9.11
CA TYR A 245 -14.14 -3.61 8.99
C TYR A 245 -12.75 -3.40 8.39
N ILE A 246 -11.78 -4.14 8.92
CA ILE A 246 -10.39 -4.10 8.48
C ILE A 246 -10.15 -5.31 7.59
N PHE A 247 -9.85 -5.04 6.33
CA PHE A 247 -9.49 -6.05 5.34
C PHE A 247 -8.00 -6.05 5.14
N ASP A 248 -7.38 -7.17 5.47
CA ASP A 248 -5.97 -7.35 5.30
C ASP A 248 -5.72 -8.44 4.27
N LYS A 249 -5.32 -8.03 3.08
CA LYS A 249 -5.16 -8.95 1.95
C LYS A 249 -4.01 -9.94 2.18
N GLU A 250 -3.03 -9.60 3.01
CA GLU A 250 -1.81 -10.39 3.22
C GLU A 250 -2.00 -11.42 4.34
N ASN A 251 -2.81 -11.14 5.36
CA ASN A 251 -3.11 -12.09 6.45
C ASN A 251 -4.48 -12.79 6.37
N GLN A 252 -5.21 -12.71 5.26
CA GLN A 252 -6.57 -13.28 5.14
C GLN A 252 -6.66 -14.73 4.61
N VAL A 253 -5.55 -15.44 4.38
CA VAL A 253 -5.65 -16.82 3.87
C VAL A 253 -4.83 -17.79 4.71
N VAL A 254 -5.49 -18.40 5.69
CA VAL A 254 -5.25 -19.79 6.06
C VAL A 254 -6.57 -20.52 5.82
N CYS A 255 -6.80 -20.96 4.59
CA CYS A 255 -7.79 -22.00 4.36
C CYS A 255 -7.15 -23.31 4.84
N ASN A 256 -7.61 -23.81 5.99
CA ASN A 256 -7.42 -25.22 6.33
C ASN A 256 -8.25 -26.10 5.39
#